data_AF-A0AAV4SMQ8-F1
#
_entry.id   AF-A0AAV4SMQ8-F1
#
_cell.length_a   1.000
_cell.length_b   1.000
_cell.length_c   1.000
_cell.angle_alpha   90.00
_cell.angle_beta   90.00
_cell.angle_gamma   90.00
#
_symmetry.space_group_name_H-M   'P 1'
#
loop_
_entity.id
_entity.type
_entity.pdbx_description
1 polymer ?
#
loop_
_entity_poly.entity_id
_entity_poly.type
_entity_poly.pdbx_seq_one_letter_code
_entity_poly.pdbx_strand_id
1 'polypeptide(L)' 'MTNEHVMGYAHYPEEGKVFINDKLKLNQVFYVLQHEFGHALGLTHDGNQNSTMFPYFLGKNNVSEYDRQRLQKIIQVSF' A
#
# COMPACT_ATOMS: atom_id res chain seq x y z
N MET A 1 13.27 -13.05 18.75
CA MET A 1 12.07 -13.51 18.04
C MET A 1 12.10 -12.87 16.68
N THR A 2 12.44 -13.64 15.65
CA THR A 2 12.70 -13.16 14.27
C THR A 2 11.38 -13.10 13.50
N ASN A 3 10.97 -11.90 13.10
CA ASN A 3 9.73 -11.65 12.35
C ASN A 3 9.88 -12.13 10.90
N GLU A 4 9.34 -13.30 10.57
CA GLU A 4 9.47 -13.92 9.25
C GLU A 4 8.46 -13.43 8.18
N HIS A 5 7.68 -12.37 8.38
CA HIS A 5 6.64 -11.98 7.41
C HIS A 5 6.50 -10.46 7.25
N VAL A 6 7.61 -9.72 7.11
CA VAL A 6 7.56 -8.30 6.72
C VAL A 6 8.00 -8.18 5.26
N MET A 7 7.07 -7.84 4.38
CA MET A 7 7.28 -7.77 2.92
C MET A 7 7.70 -6.38 2.43
N GLY A 8 7.56 -5.36 3.29
CA GLY A 8 7.89 -3.96 3.04
C GLY A 8 7.45 -3.11 4.24
N TYR A 9 8.10 -1.97 4.47
CA TYR A 9 7.66 -0.95 5.41
C TYR A 9 8.14 0.43 4.95
N ALA A 10 7.31 1.46 5.13
CA ALA A 10 7.71 2.86 4.98
C ALA A 10 7.83 3.56 6.35
N HIS A 11 8.82 4.44 6.48
CA HIS A 11 9.01 5.31 7.64
C HIS A 11 8.55 6.74 7.31
N TYR A 12 7.86 7.39 8.25
CA TYR A 12 7.40 8.78 8.14
C TYR A 12 8.23 9.67 9.11
N PRO A 13 8.76 10.86 8.74
CA PRO A 13 9.08 11.42 7.42
C PRO A 13 10.58 11.81 7.24
N GLU A 14 11.16 11.60 6.05
CA GLU A 14 12.16 12.46 5.35
C GLU A 14 12.73 11.76 4.11
N GLU A 15 12.66 10.43 4.06
CA GLU A 15 13.04 9.67 2.87
C GLU A 15 11.91 8.71 2.51
N GLY A 16 11.16 9.01 1.45
CA GLY A 16 10.15 8.14 0.84
C GLY A 16 10.78 6.90 0.18
N LYS A 17 11.64 6.18 0.91
CA LYS A 17 12.30 4.95 0.48
C LYS A 17 11.32 3.81 0.67
N VAL A 18 10.90 3.23 -0.44
CA VAL A 18 10.11 2.00 -0.48
C VAL A 18 11.07 0.82 -0.54
N PHE A 19 11.03 -0.04 0.47
CA PHE A 19 11.81 -1.28 0.49
C PHE A 19 10.98 -2.43 -0.08
N ILE A 20 11.44 -3.00 -1.19
CA ILE A 20 10.77 -4.10 -1.89
C ILE A 20 11.67 -5.33 -1.81
N ASN A 21 11.08 -6.47 -1.46
CA ASN A 21 11.79 -7.75 -1.48
C ASN A 21 12.15 -8.13 -2.94
N ASP A 22 13.41 -8.51 -3.16
CA ASP A 22 13.96 -8.87 -4.48
C ASP A 22 13.34 -10.14 -5.09
N LYS A 23 12.57 -10.89 -4.31
CA LYS A 23 11.83 -12.10 -4.75
C LYS A 23 10.45 -11.83 -5.31
N LEU A 24 10.02 -10.57 -5.42
CA LEU A 24 8.70 -10.23 -5.96
C LEU A 24 8.62 -10.43 -7.48
N LYS A 25 7.53 -11.04 -7.94
CA LYS A 25 7.12 -10.98 -9.34
C LYS A 25 6.66 -9.56 -9.69
N LEU A 26 6.77 -9.15 -10.96
CA LEU A 26 6.45 -7.80 -11.42
C LEU A 26 5.04 -7.32 -11.01
N ASN A 27 4.04 -8.22 -11.04
CA ASN A 27 2.67 -7.89 -10.59
C ASN A 27 2.57 -7.62 -9.09
N GLN A 28 3.47 -8.18 -8.28
CA GLN A 28 3.54 -7.93 -6.83
C GLN A 28 4.25 -6.61 -6.53
N VAL A 29 5.19 -6.21 -7.38
CA VAL A 29 5.88 -4.90 -7.27
C VAL A 29 4.87 -3.75 -7.38
N PHE A 30 3.98 -3.78 -8.38
CA PHE A 30 2.95 -2.74 -8.52
C PHE A 30 2.01 -2.66 -7.32
N TYR A 31 1.63 -3.81 -6.75
CA TYR A 31 0.81 -3.86 -5.54
C TYR A 31 1.49 -3.20 -4.34
N VAL A 32 2.75 -3.58 -4.07
CA VAL A 32 3.53 -3.03 -2.95
C VAL A 32 3.77 -1.53 -3.15
N LEU A 33 4.12 -1.10 -4.37
CA LEU A 33 4.29 0.32 -4.68
C LEU A 33 3.00 1.12 -4.41
N GLN A 34 1.84 0.59 -4.81
CA GLN A 34 0.56 1.26 -4.59
C GLN A 34 0.23 1.41 -3.09
N HIS A 35 0.52 0.38 -2.29
CA HIS A 35 0.36 0.40 -0.83
C HIS A 35 1.26 1.45 -0.17
N GLU A 36 2.53 1.48 -0.54
CA GLU A 36 3.53 2.36 0.08
C GLU A 36 3.34 3.82 -0.37
N PHE A 37 2.87 4.06 -1.59
CA PHE A 37 2.39 5.38 -1.98
C PHE A 37 1.19 5.84 -1.14
N GLY A 38 0.31 4.92 -0.72
CA GLY A 38 -0.74 5.24 0.23
C GLY A 38 -0.19 5.77 1.56
N HIS A 39 0.85 5.14 2.11
CA HIS A 39 1.55 5.66 3.29
C HIS A 39 2.20 7.03 3.04
N ALA A 40 2.81 7.25 1.87
CA ALA A 40 3.37 8.55 1.50
C ALA A 40 2.30 9.66 1.40
N LEU A 41 1.07 9.32 1.03
CA LEU A 41 -0.10 10.21 1.02
C LEU A 41 -0.79 10.36 2.39
N GLY A 42 -0.27 9.71 3.44
CA GLY A 42 -0.81 9.78 4.80
C GLY A 42 -1.90 8.75 5.12
N LEU A 43 -2.08 7.71 4.31
CA LEU A 43 -2.99 6.61 4.60
C LEU A 43 -2.38 5.64 5.62
N THR A 44 -3.18 5.20 6.58
CA THR A 44 -2.85 4.07 7.47
C THR A 44 -3.40 2.77 6.91
N HIS A 45 -2.90 1.63 7.43
CA HIS A 45 -3.46 0.31 7.14
C HIS A 45 -4.98 0.27 7.34
N ASP A 46 -5.63 -0.59 6.56
CA ASP A 46 -7.07 -0.85 6.58
C ASP A 46 -7.35 -2.35 6.84
N GLY A 47 -8.38 -2.66 7.60
CA GLY A 47 -8.81 -4.05 7.85
C GLY A 47 -9.60 -4.67 6.69
N ASN A 48 -10.07 -3.86 5.74
CA ASN A 48 -10.81 -4.31 4.58
C ASN A 48 -9.89 -4.97 3.55
N GLN A 49 -10.09 -6.26 3.27
CA GLN A 49 -9.33 -7.04 2.27
C GLN A 49 -9.46 -6.55 0.82
N ASN A 50 -10.34 -5.59 0.56
CA ASN A 50 -10.43 -4.91 -0.73
C ASN A 50 -9.63 -3.62 -0.76
N SER A 51 -9.16 -3.11 0.37
CA SER A 51 -8.33 -1.92 0.40
C SER A 51 -6.91 -2.22 -0.07
N THR A 52 -6.36 -1.28 -0.83
CA THR A 52 -4.93 -1.23 -1.17
C THR A 52 -4.08 -1.11 0.09
N MET A 53 -4.61 -0.50 1.15
CA MET A 53 -3.95 -0.38 2.45
C MET A 53 -4.15 -1.61 3.35
N PHE A 54 -4.71 -2.71 2.84
CA PHE A 54 -4.74 -3.97 3.56
C PHE A 54 -3.30 -4.49 3.77
N PRO A 55 -2.89 -4.87 5.00
CA PRO A 55 -1.49 -5.14 5.31
C PRO A 55 -0.91 -6.44 4.73
N TYR A 56 -1.74 -7.28 4.09
CA TYR A 56 -1.29 -8.56 3.53
C TYR A 56 -1.51 -8.63 2.02
N PHE A 57 -0.52 -9.17 1.30
CA PHE A 57 -0.62 -9.36 -0.15
C PHE A 57 -1.70 -10.40 -0.50
N LEU A 58 -2.77 -9.96 -1.19
CA LEU A 58 -3.86 -10.83 -1.64
C LEU A 58 -3.84 -11.13 -3.15
N GLY A 59 -2.84 -10.66 -3.89
CA GLY A 59 -2.77 -10.87 -5.34
C GLY A 59 -3.81 -10.10 -6.17
N LYS A 60 -4.44 -9.08 -5.59
CA LYS A 60 -5.41 -8.21 -6.28
C LYS A 60 -4.69 -6.96 -6.79
N ASN A 61 -4.70 -6.72 -8.09
CA ASN A 61 -4.01 -5.56 -8.69
C ASN A 61 -4.95 -4.40 -9.05
N ASN A 62 -6.21 -4.45 -8.61
CA ASN A 62 -7.20 -3.43 -8.92
C ASN A 62 -7.40 -2.53 -7.72
N VAL A 63 -7.32 -1.21 -7.93
CA VAL A 63 -7.79 -0.20 -6.96
C VAL A 63 -9.28 -0.47 -6.73
N SER A 64 -9.67 -0.75 -5.50
CA SER A 64 -11.07 -0.98 -5.19
C SER A 64 -11.87 0.33 -5.24
N GLU A 65 -13.18 0.24 -5.48
CA GLU A 65 -14.06 1.41 -5.37
C GLU A 65 -14.04 2.00 -3.94
N TYR A 66 -13.80 1.15 -2.95
CA TYR A 66 -13.57 1.54 -1.58
C TYR A 66 -12.34 2.46 -1.43
N ASP A 67 -11.22 2.12 -2.08
CA ASP A 67 -10.02 2.96 -2.08
C ASP A 67 -10.24 4.28 -2.83
N ARG A 68 -10.96 4.26 -3.96
CA ARG A 68 -11.34 5.50 -4.67
C ARG A 68 -12.06 6.49 -3.75
N GLN A 69 -13.06 6.01 -3.02
CA GLN A 69 -13.84 6.85 -2.10
C GLN A 69 -13.00 7.35 -0.90
N ARG A 70 -12.07 6.55 -0.38
CA ARG A 70 -11.13 6.99 0.68
C ARG A 70 -10.16 8.04 0.15
N LEU A 71 -9.59 7.85 -1.03
CA LEU A 71 -8.67 8.79 -1.67
C LEU A 71 -9.35 10.13 -1.97
N GLN A 72 -10.59 10.14 -2.48
CA GLN A 72 -11.35 11.37 -2.73
C GLN A 72 -11.50 12.23 -1.46
N LYS A 73 -11.67 11.61 -0.29
CA LYS A 73 -11.79 12.32 0.99
C LYS A 73 -10.49 12.94 1.50
N ILE A 74 -9.35 12.40 1.07
CA ILE A 74 -8.02 12.77 1.59
C ILE A 74 -7.32 13.75 0.66
N ILE A 75 -7.51 13.62 -0.65
CA ILE A 75 -6.79 14.43 -1.65
C ILE A 75 -7.63 15.64 -2.13
N GLN A 76 -8.92 15.75 -1.77
CA GLN A 76 -9.84 16.78 -2.31
C GLN A 76 -9.81 16.90 -3.85
N VAL A 77 -9.57 15.79 -4.57
CA VAL A 77 -9.62 15.76 -6.04
C VAL A 77 -10.81 14.92 -6.49
N SER A 78 -11.70 15.56 -7.24
CA SER A 78 -12.79 14.91 -7.97
C SER A 78 -12.23 14.30 -9.26
N PHE A 79 -12.41 12.99 -9.46
CA PHE A 79 -12.12 12.31 -10.72
C PHE A 79 -13.40 12.16 -11.54
#